data_AF-A0A6J4XM31-F1
#
_entry.id   AF-A0A6J4XM31-F1
#
_cell.length_a   1.000
_cell.length_b   1.000
_cell.length_c   1.000
_cell.angle_alpha   90.00
_cell.angle_beta   90.00
_cell.angle_gamma   90.00
#
_symmetry.space_group_name_H-M   'P 1'
#
loop_
_entity.id
_entity.type
_entity.pdbx_description
1 polymer ?
#
loop_
_entity_poly.entity_id
_entity_poly.type
_entity_poly.pdbx_seq_one_letter_code
_entity_poly.pdbx_strand_id
1 'polypeptide(L)'
;MSTREKVIVGLMMLAVIYGVYTVFFSAPQEETASLNGSGKDLETLNLFISKIADKTNDGLSEAQVYALQKAQAGWKQDPMMTIEPKLTQEEITARKPLVLKSQILYTGFLQMGDKRLAILNGIEHEIGDRLEPDGLIVRNIFPNHVVVGSPDIKSKKLILPMEEIE
;
A
#
# COMPACT_ATOMS: atom_id res chain seq x y z
N MET A 1 -54.73 5.15 -20.74
CA MET A 1 -53.30 4.92 -20.48
C MET A 1 -53.09 3.43 -20.29
N SER A 2 -52.39 2.81 -21.24
CA SER A 2 -52.06 1.38 -21.18
C SER A 2 -51.16 1.09 -19.98
N THR A 3 -51.24 -0.12 -19.44
CA THR A 3 -50.40 -0.57 -18.30
C THR A 3 -48.91 -0.32 -18.52
N ARG A 4 -48.45 -0.49 -19.77
CA ARG A 4 -47.06 -0.22 -20.20
C ARG A 4 -46.66 1.25 -20.08
N GLU A 5 -47.57 2.16 -20.41
CA GLU A 5 -47.34 3.61 -20.35
C GLU A 5 -47.20 4.10 -18.91
N LYS A 6 -48.06 3.60 -18.00
CA LYS A 6 -47.98 3.95 -16.57
C LYS A 6 -46.67 3.50 -15.93
N VAL A 7 -46.17 2.32 -16.30
CA VAL A 7 -44.89 1.82 -15.79
C VAL A 7 -43.74 2.72 -16.24
N ILE A 8 -43.72 3.11 -17.52
CA ILE A 8 -42.66 3.97 -18.08
C ILE A 8 -42.70 5.36 -17.43
N VAL A 9 -43.89 5.96 -17.28
CA VAL A 9 -44.04 7.28 -16.64
C VAL A 9 -43.63 7.22 -15.16
N GLY A 10 -43.98 6.16 -14.45
CA GLY A 10 -43.55 5.96 -13.06
C GLY A 10 -42.04 5.86 -12.92
N LEU A 11 -41.37 5.11 -13.81
CA LEU A 11 -39.91 4.98 -13.85
C LEU A 11 -39.22 6.32 -14.16
N MET A 12 -39.79 7.09 -15.09
CA MET A 12 -39.27 8.40 -15.46
C MET A 12 -39.36 9.39 -14.29
N MET A 13 -40.46 9.37 -13.54
CA MET A 13 -40.64 10.22 -12.37
C MET A 13 -39.65 9.87 -11.25
N LEU A 14 -39.41 8.58 -11.01
CA LEU A 14 -38.39 8.11 -10.06
C LEU A 14 -36.98 8.58 -10.45
N ALA A 15 -36.62 8.52 -11.73
CA ALA A 15 -35.32 8.98 -12.21
C ALA A 15 -35.13 10.49 -12.00
N VAL A 16 -36.17 11.30 -12.23
CA VAL A 16 -36.13 12.76 -12.00
C VAL A 16 -35.98 13.07 -10.51
N ILE A 17 -36.74 12.40 -9.64
CA ILE A 17 -36.65 12.60 -8.19
C ILE A 17 -35.24 12.22 -7.70
N TYR A 18 -34.70 11.10 -8.20
CA TYR A 18 -33.35 10.67 -7.86
C TYR A 18 -32.30 11.69 -8.32
N GLY A 19 -32.41 12.22 -9.55
CA GLY A 19 -31.52 13.27 -10.05
C GLY A 19 -31.56 14.56 -9.25
N VAL A 20 -32.75 14.98 -8.78
CA VAL A 20 -32.87 16.15 -7.90
C VAL A 20 -32.23 15.87 -6.53
N TYR A 21 -32.47 14.67 -5.97
CA TYR A 21 -31.86 14.28 -4.71
C TYR A 21 -30.32 14.25 -4.79
N THR A 22 -29.75 13.72 -5.87
CA THR A 22 -28.29 13.69 -6.03
C THR A 22 -27.70 15.08 -6.18
N VAL A 23 -28.32 15.98 -6.94
CA VAL A 23 -27.80 17.34 -7.16
C VAL A 23 -27.89 18.22 -5.91
N PHE A 24 -28.97 18.12 -5.12
CA PHE A 24 -29.19 19.01 -3.98
C PHE A 24 -28.71 18.44 -2.63
N PHE A 25 -28.70 17.11 -2.44
CA PHE A 25 -28.44 16.49 -1.14
C PHE A 25 -27.28 15.50 -1.13
N SER A 26 -26.94 14.90 -2.28
CA SER A 26 -25.81 13.96 -2.40
C SER A 26 -24.78 14.43 -3.41
N ALA A 27 -24.35 15.70 -3.35
CA ALA A 27 -23.13 16.09 -4.04
C ALA A 27 -22.00 15.21 -3.47
N PRO A 28 -21.46 14.25 -4.24
CA PRO A 28 -20.20 13.65 -3.86
C PRO A 28 -19.22 14.83 -3.91
N GLN A 29 -18.37 14.94 -2.91
CA GLN A 29 -17.14 15.70 -3.06
C GLN A 29 -16.30 14.96 -4.10
N GLU A 30 -16.68 15.09 -5.38
CA GLU A 30 -15.76 14.81 -6.46
C GLU A 30 -14.69 15.89 -6.32
N GLU A 31 -13.54 15.46 -5.80
CA GLU A 31 -12.28 16.17 -5.86
C GLU A 31 -11.89 16.33 -7.33
N THR A 32 -12.68 17.09 -8.08
CA THR A 32 -12.16 17.82 -9.22
C THR A 32 -11.26 18.85 -8.60
N ALA A 33 -9.96 18.54 -8.60
CA ALA A 33 -8.91 19.49 -8.31
C ALA A 33 -9.12 20.71 -9.22
N SER A 34 -9.85 21.69 -8.71
CA SER A 34 -9.96 23.01 -9.30
C SER A 34 -8.56 23.59 -9.22
N LEU A 35 -7.80 23.48 -10.31
CA LEU A 35 -6.53 24.16 -10.55
C LEU A 35 -6.69 25.69 -10.69
N ASN A 36 -7.79 26.25 -10.20
CA ASN A 36 -7.93 27.67 -9.95
C ASN A 36 -7.87 27.85 -8.43
N GLY A 37 -6.70 28.27 -7.94
CA GLY A 37 -6.49 28.70 -6.56
C GLY A 37 -7.58 29.69 -6.16
N SER A 38 -8.53 29.20 -5.38
CA SER A 38 -9.65 30.00 -4.88
C SER A 38 -9.08 31.11 -4.02
N GLY A 39 -9.66 32.32 -4.02
CA GLY A 39 -9.17 33.45 -3.20
C GLY A 39 -8.99 33.15 -1.70
N LYS A 40 -9.60 32.05 -1.21
CA LYS A 40 -9.37 31.47 0.12
C LYS A 40 -7.91 31.05 0.37
N ASP A 41 -7.19 30.63 -0.66
CA ASP A 41 -5.79 30.19 -0.55
C ASP A 41 -4.86 31.40 -0.33
N LEU A 42 -5.14 32.53 -0.98
CA LEU A 42 -4.43 33.79 -0.76
C LEU A 42 -4.72 34.39 0.62
N GLU A 43 -5.95 34.30 1.09
CA GLU A 43 -6.33 34.73 2.45
C GLU A 43 -5.62 33.89 3.52
N THR A 44 -5.56 32.57 3.32
CA THR A 44 -4.84 31.64 4.21
C THR A 44 -3.34 31.91 4.20
N LEU A 45 -2.76 32.18 3.03
CA LEU A 45 -1.35 32.55 2.90
C LEU A 45 -1.05 33.87 3.63
N ASN A 46 -1.88 34.89 3.46
CA ASN A 46 -1.71 36.18 4.14
C ASN A 46 -1.80 36.03 5.67
N LEU A 47 -2.77 35.26 6.18
CA LEU A 47 -2.88 34.96 7.61
C LEU A 47 -1.64 34.21 8.13
N PHE A 48 -1.11 33.28 7.35
CA PHE A 48 0.11 32.55 7.70
C PHE A 48 1.33 33.47 7.74
N ILE A 49 1.51 34.34 6.74
CA ILE A 49 2.59 35.32 6.68
C ILE A 49 2.52 36.26 7.90
N SER A 50 1.34 36.81 8.21
CA SER A 50 1.16 37.68 9.39
C SER A 50 1.49 36.96 10.69
N LYS A 51 1.04 35.70 10.85
CA LYS A 51 1.29 34.90 12.05
C LYS A 51 2.78 34.58 12.24
N ILE A 52 3.52 34.35 11.15
CA ILE A 52 4.97 34.20 11.21
C ILE A 52 5.61 35.52 11.61
N ALA A 53 5.23 36.62 10.96
CA ALA A 53 5.77 37.95 11.24
C ALA A 53 5.62 38.29 12.74
N ASP A 54 4.42 38.11 13.32
CA ASP A 54 4.15 38.33 14.74
C ASP A 54 5.06 37.48 15.64
N LYS A 55 5.26 36.20 15.30
CA LYS A 55 6.13 35.30 16.08
C LYS A 55 7.61 35.61 15.96
N THR A 56 8.03 36.28 14.90
CA THR A 56 9.43 36.64 14.65
C THR A 56 9.75 38.10 14.95
N ASN A 57 8.75 38.91 15.32
CA ASN A 57 8.88 40.35 15.55
C ASN A 57 9.82 40.67 16.73
N ASP A 58 9.82 39.83 17.77
CA ASP A 58 10.71 39.95 18.92
C ASP A 58 12.13 39.41 18.66
N GLY A 59 12.41 39.00 17.41
CA GLY A 59 13.64 38.33 17.01
C GLY A 59 13.59 36.81 17.22
N LEU A 60 14.41 36.08 16.46
CA LEU A 60 14.58 34.64 16.64
C LEU A 60 15.58 34.37 17.76
N SER A 61 15.30 33.39 18.62
CA SER A 61 16.29 32.87 19.58
C SER A 61 17.49 32.27 18.85
N GLU A 62 18.68 32.27 19.45
CA GLU A 62 19.89 31.62 18.92
C GLU A 62 19.63 30.17 18.47
N ALA A 63 18.82 29.41 19.22
CA ALA A 63 18.47 28.03 18.84
C ALA A 63 17.62 27.97 17.56
N GLN A 64 16.72 28.95 17.37
CA GLN A 64 15.88 29.05 16.18
C GLN A 64 16.70 29.51 14.97
N VAL A 65 17.63 30.46 15.17
CA VAL A 65 18.58 30.89 14.14
C VAL A 65 19.45 29.72 13.70
N TYR A 66 19.98 28.94 14.64
CA TYR A 66 20.76 27.74 14.35
C TYR A 66 19.95 26.70 13.55
N ALA A 67 18.71 26.41 13.97
CA ALA A 67 17.83 25.49 13.26
C ALA A 67 17.53 25.97 11.83
N LEU A 68 17.28 27.26 11.64
CA LEU A 68 17.01 27.85 10.33
C LEU A 68 18.23 27.75 9.40
N GLN A 69 19.43 28.09 9.91
CA GLN A 69 20.68 27.94 9.15
C GLN A 69 20.93 26.48 8.75
N LYS A 70 20.64 25.54 9.64
CA LYS A 70 20.83 24.12 9.36
C LYS A 70 19.83 23.58 8.34
N ALA A 71 18.59 24.06 8.39
CA ALA A 71 17.54 23.69 7.43
C ALA A 71 17.80 24.24 6.02
N GLN A 72 18.43 25.42 5.91
CA GLN A 72 18.84 26.00 4.63
C GLN A 72 20.10 25.33 4.04
N ALA A 73 20.90 24.66 4.86
CA ALA A 73 22.10 23.98 4.39
C ALA A 73 21.72 22.73 3.56
N GLY A 74 22.38 22.56 2.42
CA GLY A 74 22.23 21.36 1.60
C GLY A 74 22.55 20.08 2.39
N TRP A 75 21.74 19.05 2.18
CA TRP A 75 21.93 17.74 2.80
C TRP A 75 23.24 17.11 2.30
N LYS A 76 24.14 16.75 3.22
CA LYS A 76 25.40 16.06 2.86
C LYS A 76 25.18 14.61 2.41
N GLN A 77 24.12 14.00 2.91
CA GLN A 77 23.72 12.63 2.63
C GLN A 77 22.19 12.63 2.57
N ASP A 78 21.64 11.75 1.72
CA ASP A 78 20.20 11.60 1.56
C ASP A 78 19.54 11.27 2.92
N PRO A 79 18.60 12.11 3.39
CA PRO A 79 17.92 11.92 4.67
C PRO A 79 17.05 10.67 4.73
N MET A 80 16.63 10.15 3.59
CA MET A 80 15.80 8.95 3.48
C MET A 80 16.63 7.72 3.10
N MET A 81 17.96 7.82 3.11
CA MET A 81 18.82 6.69 2.79
C MET A 81 18.66 5.59 3.84
N THR A 82 18.13 4.46 3.40
CA THR A 82 18.06 3.25 4.23
C THR A 82 19.48 2.72 4.39
N ILE A 83 20.02 2.83 5.61
CA ILE A 83 21.32 2.24 5.93
C ILE A 83 21.09 0.74 6.09
N GLU A 84 21.39 -0.02 5.04
CA GLU A 84 21.41 -1.47 5.16
C GLU A 84 22.54 -1.87 6.14
N PRO A 85 22.22 -2.63 7.21
CA PRO A 85 23.24 -3.10 8.12
C PRO A 85 24.24 -3.95 7.34
N LYS A 86 25.53 -3.61 7.46
CA LYS A 86 26.62 -4.37 6.83
C LYS A 86 26.70 -5.75 7.48
N LEU A 87 26.04 -6.72 6.86
CA LEU A 87 26.01 -8.11 7.30
C LEU A 87 27.44 -8.68 7.32
N THR A 88 27.78 -9.40 8.38
CA THR A 88 29.04 -10.17 8.42
C THR A 88 28.99 -11.34 7.43
N GLN A 89 30.14 -11.82 6.95
CA GLN A 89 30.20 -12.98 6.02
C GLN A 89 29.49 -14.23 6.54
N GLU A 90 29.43 -14.39 7.87
CA GLU A 90 28.72 -15.47 8.55
C GLU A 90 27.20 -15.31 8.42
N GLU A 91 26.67 -14.09 8.57
CA GLU A 91 25.25 -13.80 8.35
C GLU A 91 24.86 -13.92 6.88
N ILE A 92 25.73 -13.52 5.95
CA ILE A 92 25.53 -13.70 4.50
C ILE A 92 25.47 -15.19 4.14
N THR A 93 26.31 -16.02 4.79
CA THR A 93 26.33 -17.47 4.56
C THR A 93 25.14 -18.18 5.22
N ALA A 94 24.70 -17.71 6.39
CA ALA A 94 23.51 -18.21 7.08
C ALA A 94 22.22 -17.85 6.33
N ARG A 95 22.15 -16.63 5.78
CA ARG A 95 21.05 -16.12 4.96
C ARG A 95 21.12 -16.54 3.50
N LYS A 96 22.15 -17.28 3.08
CA LYS A 96 22.26 -17.77 1.72
C LYS A 96 20.99 -18.59 1.43
N PRO A 97 20.07 -18.07 0.60
CA PRO A 97 18.85 -18.78 0.31
C PRO A 97 19.24 -20.11 -0.31
N LEU A 98 18.46 -21.16 -0.06
CA LEU A 98 18.48 -22.30 -0.96
C LEU A 98 18.29 -21.70 -2.35
N VAL A 99 19.34 -21.73 -3.19
CA VAL A 99 19.23 -21.28 -4.57
C VAL A 99 18.32 -22.30 -5.21
N LEU A 100 17.04 -21.99 -5.23
CA LEU A 100 16.06 -22.75 -5.98
C LEU A 100 16.53 -22.74 -7.43
N LYS A 101 16.56 -23.91 -8.08
CA LYS A 101 16.82 -23.93 -9.53
C LYS A 101 15.68 -23.28 -10.30
N SER A 102 14.50 -23.19 -9.67
CA SER A 102 13.31 -22.54 -10.18
C SER A 102 12.88 -21.40 -9.25
N GLN A 103 12.65 -20.20 -9.78
CA GLN A 103 12.12 -19.10 -8.96
C GLN A 103 10.65 -19.42 -8.62
N ILE A 104 10.40 -19.96 -7.43
CA ILE A 104 9.04 -20.25 -6.95
C ILE A 104 8.48 -18.95 -6.39
N LEU A 105 7.41 -18.47 -7.01
CA LEU A 105 6.75 -17.23 -6.66
C LEU A 105 5.44 -17.49 -5.91
N TYR A 106 5.24 -16.80 -4.79
CA TYR A 106 3.97 -16.82 -4.06
C TYR A 106 3.07 -15.68 -4.52
N THR A 107 2.05 -16.01 -5.32
CA THR A 107 1.19 -15.04 -6.02
C THR A 107 -0.17 -14.83 -5.35
N GLY A 108 -0.53 -15.63 -4.35
CA GLY A 108 -1.81 -15.44 -3.66
C GLY A 108 -2.21 -16.52 -2.67
N PHE A 109 -3.26 -16.23 -1.92
CA PHE A 109 -3.76 -17.05 -0.81
C PHE A 109 -5.27 -17.25 -0.95
N LEU A 110 -5.74 -18.49 -0.80
CA LEU A 110 -7.17 -18.79 -0.65
C LEU A 110 -7.44 -19.51 0.68
N GLN A 111 -8.51 -19.11 1.35
CA GLN A 111 -9.03 -19.81 2.52
C GLN A 111 -10.49 -20.19 2.30
N MET A 112 -10.78 -21.49 2.37
CA MET A 112 -12.13 -22.05 2.27
C MET A 112 -12.45 -22.79 3.56
N GLY A 113 -13.05 -22.08 4.52
CA GLY A 113 -13.27 -22.59 5.87
C GLY A 113 -11.95 -22.90 6.57
N ASP A 114 -11.71 -24.18 6.87
CA ASP A 114 -10.50 -24.67 7.50
C ASP A 114 -9.38 -25.01 6.50
N LYS A 115 -9.69 -25.06 5.20
CA LYS A 115 -8.70 -25.32 4.15
C LYS A 115 -7.98 -24.03 3.76
N ARG A 116 -6.66 -24.14 3.64
CA ARG A 116 -5.77 -23.06 3.16
C ARG A 116 -5.03 -23.54 1.93
N LEU A 117 -5.01 -22.71 0.91
CA LEU A 117 -4.36 -22.95 -0.38
C LEU A 117 -3.39 -21.80 -0.67
N ALA A 118 -2.20 -22.16 -1.13
CA ALA A 118 -1.20 -21.23 -1.61
C ALA A 118 -1.20 -21.26 -3.13
N ILE A 119 -1.22 -20.10 -3.78
CA ILE A 119 -1.00 -19.99 -5.22
C ILE A 119 0.50 -19.78 -5.42
N LEU A 120 1.19 -20.82 -5.87
CA LEU A 120 2.62 -20.78 -6.18
C LEU A 120 2.80 -20.92 -7.68
N ASN A 121 3.48 -19.97 -8.32
CA ASN A 121 3.64 -19.90 -9.77
C ASN A 121 2.29 -19.99 -10.52
N GLY A 122 1.22 -19.43 -9.95
CA GLY A 122 -0.13 -19.49 -10.53
C GLY A 122 -0.85 -20.84 -10.36
N ILE A 123 -0.28 -21.80 -9.63
CA ILE A 123 -0.87 -23.12 -9.36
C ILE A 123 -1.25 -23.20 -7.88
N GLU A 124 -2.44 -23.74 -7.60
CA GLU A 124 -2.93 -23.95 -6.24
C GLU A 124 -2.25 -25.17 -5.58
N HIS A 125 -1.79 -24.98 -4.35
CA HIS A 125 -1.14 -26.01 -3.55
C HIS A 125 -1.69 -26.05 -2.12
N GLU A 126 -1.92 -27.27 -1.62
CA GLU A 126 -2.28 -27.56 -0.23
C GLU A 126 -1.03 -27.86 0.62
N ILE A 127 -1.22 -27.89 1.95
CA ILE A 127 -0.18 -28.35 2.88
C ILE A 127 0.11 -29.83 2.60
N GLY A 128 1.38 -30.15 2.36
CA GLY A 128 1.84 -31.49 2.01
C GLY A 128 2.15 -31.69 0.53
N ASP A 129 1.74 -30.76 -0.33
CA ASP A 129 2.00 -30.87 -1.77
C ASP A 129 3.48 -30.72 -2.11
N ARG A 130 3.91 -31.46 -3.14
CA ARG A 130 5.25 -31.37 -3.70
C ARG A 130 5.29 -30.35 -4.83
N LEU A 131 6.24 -29.42 -4.74
CA LEU A 131 6.53 -28.39 -5.72
C LEU A 131 7.57 -28.91 -6.71
N GLU A 132 7.17 -29.03 -7.97
CA GLU A 132 8.06 -29.34 -9.09
C GLU A 132 8.67 -28.05 -9.64
N PRO A 133 9.93 -28.04 -10.11
CA PRO A 133 10.87 -29.17 -10.23
C PRO A 133 11.79 -29.40 -9.01
N ASP A 134 11.77 -28.52 -8.01
CA ASP A 134 12.74 -28.57 -6.89
C ASP A 134 12.41 -29.67 -5.84
N GLY A 135 11.26 -30.35 -5.95
CA GLY A 135 10.86 -31.46 -5.10
C GLY A 135 10.56 -31.07 -3.65
N LEU A 136 10.38 -29.77 -3.38
CA LEU A 136 10.09 -29.19 -2.08
C LEU A 136 8.66 -29.49 -1.66
N ILE A 137 8.39 -29.48 -0.36
CA ILE A 137 7.06 -29.72 0.20
C ILE A 137 6.53 -28.45 0.85
N VAL A 138 5.27 -28.14 0.59
CA VAL A 138 4.52 -27.07 1.28
C VAL A 138 4.27 -27.50 2.72
N ARG A 139 4.85 -26.80 3.69
CA ARG A 139 4.73 -27.14 5.11
C ARG A 139 3.61 -26.34 5.79
N ASN A 140 3.62 -25.03 5.62
CA ASN A 140 2.61 -24.13 6.18
C ASN A 140 2.26 -23.04 5.16
N ILE A 141 1.00 -22.63 5.18
CA ILE A 141 0.47 -21.57 4.32
C ILE A 141 -0.08 -20.45 5.21
N PHE A 142 0.37 -19.22 4.97
CA PHE A 142 -0.10 -17.99 5.62
C PHE A 142 -0.50 -16.95 4.57
N PRO A 143 -1.36 -15.98 4.93
CA PRO A 143 -1.81 -14.96 3.97
C PRO A 143 -0.67 -14.17 3.31
N ASN A 144 0.41 -13.88 4.05
CA ASN A 144 1.53 -13.06 3.58
C ASN A 144 2.79 -13.85 3.19
N HIS A 145 2.86 -15.15 3.50
CA HIS A 145 4.01 -15.99 3.16
C HIS A 145 3.65 -17.47 3.14
N VAL A 146 4.43 -18.27 2.41
CA VAL A 146 4.38 -19.73 2.49
C VAL A 146 5.71 -20.27 3.03
N VAL A 147 5.64 -21.36 3.80
CA VAL A 147 6.83 -22.06 4.28
C VAL A 147 6.97 -23.36 3.51
N VAL A 148 8.09 -23.48 2.78
CA VAL A 148 8.43 -24.67 2.00
C VAL A 148 9.73 -25.28 2.54
N GLY A 149 9.93 -26.58 2.34
CA GLY A 149 11.18 -27.21 2.74
C GLY A 149 11.36 -28.58 2.11
N SER A 150 12.57 -29.13 2.21
CA SER A 150 12.82 -30.48 1.69
C SER A 150 11.99 -31.52 2.47
N PRO A 151 11.76 -32.72 1.92
CA PRO A 151 11.05 -33.79 2.62
C PRO A 151 11.65 -34.16 3.99
N ASP A 152 12.96 -33.99 4.16
CA ASP A 152 13.62 -34.20 5.45
C ASP A 152 13.27 -33.07 6.45
N ILE A 153 12.77 -33.45 7.63
CA ILE A 153 12.34 -32.57 8.72
C ILE A 153 13.51 -31.73 9.28
N LYS A 154 14.75 -32.22 9.16
CA LYS A 154 15.95 -31.50 9.61
C LYS A 154 16.49 -30.48 8.60
N SER A 155 15.91 -30.42 7.41
CA SER A 155 16.39 -29.53 6.35
C SER A 155 16.01 -28.06 6.58
N LYS A 156 16.79 -27.15 5.99
CA LYS A 156 16.53 -25.71 6.04
C LYS A 156 15.14 -25.39 5.50
N LYS A 157 14.38 -24.61 6.27
CA LYS A 157 13.08 -24.05 5.87
C LYS A 157 13.32 -22.85 4.97
N LEU A 158 12.57 -22.75 3.88
CA LEU A 158 12.53 -21.59 3.01
C LEU A 158 11.19 -20.89 3.19
N ILE A 159 11.25 -19.57 3.40
CA ILE A 159 10.08 -18.72 3.56
C ILE A 159 9.95 -17.92 2.27
N LEU A 160 8.83 -18.08 1.57
CA LEU A 160 8.52 -17.33 0.35
C LEU A 160 7.50 -16.24 0.71
N PRO A 161 7.87 -14.94 0.68
CA PRO A 161 6.93 -13.84 0.89
C PRO A 161 5.97 -13.72 -0.30
N MET A 162 4.78 -13.18 -0.05
CA MET A 162 3.83 -12.85 -1.11
C MET A 162 4.37 -11.68 -1.93
N GLU A 163 4.41 -11.83 -3.26
CA GLU A 163 4.78 -10.73 -4.15
C GLU A 163 3.50 -10.03 -4.60
N GLU A 164 3.45 -8.72 -4.41
CA GLU A 164 2.37 -7.89 -4.92
C GLU A 164 2.62 -7.70 -6.41
N ILE A 165 1.70 -8.21 -7.23
CA ILE A 165 1.72 -7.98 -8.67
C ILE A 165 1.15 -6.57 -8.87
N GLU A 166 2.01 -5.60 -9.20
CA GLU A 166 1.62 -4.24 -9.64
C GLU A 166 0.84 -4.27 -10.97
#